data_AF-A0A376RC19-F1
#
_entry.id   AF-A0A376RC19-F1
#
_cell.length_a   1.000
_cell.length_b   1.000
_cell.length_c   1.000
_cell.angle_alpha   90.00
_cell.angle_beta   90.00
_cell.angle_gamma   90.00
#
_symmetry.space_group_name_H-M   'P 1'
#
loop_
_entity.id
_entity.type
_entity.pdbx_description
1 polymer ?
#
loop_
_entity_poly.entity_id
_entity_poly.type
_entity_poly.pdbx_seq_one_letter_code
_entity_poly.pdbx_strand_id
1 'polypeptide(L)' 'MHSENIAAYIGLDVHKETLAVAIAAPERLGEVRYYGTINNEAQAVRRLFQKLQGLYGNILSCYEAGPVVLGYIINSQR' A
#
# COMPACT_ATOMS: atom_id res chain seq x y z
N MET A 1 12.27 -7.39 20.23
CA MET A 1 11.72 -7.53 18.87
C MET A 1 10.70 -6.43 18.72
N HIS A 2 11.03 -5.34 18.02
CA HIS A 2 10.06 -4.27 17.78
C HIS A 2 9.04 -4.80 16.78
N SER A 3 7.89 -5.25 17.27
CA SER A 3 6.74 -5.55 16.43
C SER A 3 6.25 -4.21 15.89
N GLU A 4 6.72 -3.84 14.70
CA GLU A 4 6.14 -2.77 13.88
C GLU A 4 4.62 -3.00 13.84
N ASN A 5 3.85 -2.17 14.53
CA ASN A 5 2.38 -2.28 14.54
C ASN A 5 1.90 -1.70 13.21
N ILE A 6 1.82 -2.56 12.20
CA ILE A 6 1.29 -2.22 10.89
C ILE A 6 -0.20 -2.01 11.06
N ALA A 7 -0.70 -0.87 10.61
CA ALA A 7 -2.10 -0.49 10.75
C ALA A 7 -2.93 -0.82 9.50
N ALA A 8 -2.30 -0.98 8.33
CA ALA A 8 -2.94 -1.47 7.13
C ALA A 8 -1.94 -2.07 6.13
N TYR A 9 -2.39 -3.06 5.37
CA TYR A 9 -1.66 -3.63 4.24
C TYR A 9 -2.29 -3.16 2.93
N ILE A 10 -1.48 -2.77 1.95
CA ILE A 10 -1.92 -2.25 0.65
C ILE A 10 -1.54 -3.24 -0.45
N GLY A 11 -2.52 -3.76 -1.18
CA GLY A 11 -2.30 -4.55 -2.38
C GLY A 11 -2.39 -3.66 -3.62
N LEU A 12 -1.40 -3.76 -4.51
CA LEU A 12 -1.37 -3.05 -5.79
C LEU A 12 -1.30 -4.05 -6.94
N ASP A 13 -2.31 -4.02 -7.81
CA ASP A 13 -2.35 -4.79 -9.06
C ASP A 13 -2.11 -3.83 -10.24
N VAL A 14 -1.07 -4.11 -11.02
CA VAL A 14 -0.53 -3.19 -12.02
C VAL A 14 -0.96 -3.59 -13.42
N HIS A 15 -1.69 -2.68 -14.07
CA HIS A 15 -1.99 -2.72 -15.48
C HIS A 15 -1.19 -1.64 -16.25
N LYS A 16 -1.22 -1.69 -17.58
CA LYS A 16 -0.42 -0.78 -18.44
C LYS A 16 -0.66 0.69 -18.13
N GLU A 17 -1.92 1.08 -17.88
CA GLU A 17 -2.31 2.48 -17.71
C GLU A 17 -2.85 2.77 -16.30
N THR A 18 -3.16 1.72 -15.53
CA THR A 18 -3.88 1.83 -14.26
C THR A 18 -3.34 0.89 -13.19
N LEU A 19 -3.57 1.25 -11.93
CA LEU A 19 -3.24 0.48 -10.75
C LEU A 19 -4.52 0.27 -9.93
N ALA A 20 -4.91 -0.99 -9.74
CA ALA A 20 -5.99 -1.34 -8.81
C ALA A 20 -5.41 -1.46 -7.39
N VAL A 21 -6.13 -0.91 -6.41
CA VAL A 21 -5.68 -0.77 -5.03
C VAL A 21 -6.65 -1.46 -4.10
N ALA A 22 -6.12 -2.33 -3.24
CA ALA A 22 -6.85 -2.95 -2.13
C ALA A 22 -6.17 -2.62 -0.79
N ILE A 23 -6.95 -2.52 0.27
CA ILE A 23 -6.49 -2.25 1.63
C ILE A 23 -6.97 -3.39 2.52
N ALA A 24 -6.07 -4.05 3.22
CA ALA A 24 -6.37 -5.09 4.18
C ALA A 24 -6.08 -4.63 5.60
N ALA A 25 -6.97 -5.00 6.53
CA ALA A 25 -6.78 -4.75 7.95
C ALA A 25 -5.62 -5.60 8.51
N PRO A 26 -4.94 -5.16 9.58
CA PRO A 26 -3.71 -5.79 10.05
C PRO A 26 -3.94 -7.09 10.82
N GLU A 27 -5.19 -7.38 11.20
CA GLU A 27 -5.55 -8.60 11.89
C GLU A 27 -5.42 -9.82 10.97
N ARG A 28 -5.08 -10.97 11.55
CA ARG A 28 -5.07 -12.23 10.82
C ARG A 28 -6.49 -12.57 10.37
N LEU A 29 -6.70 -12.73 9.05
CA LEU A 29 -8.01 -12.83 8.41
C LEU A 29 -8.84 -11.53 8.44
N GLY A 30 -8.17 -10.38 8.56
CA GLY A 30 -8.79 -9.07 8.47
C GLY A 30 -9.50 -8.83 7.14
N GLU A 31 -10.46 -7.88 7.14
CA GLU A 31 -11.21 -7.51 5.95
C GLU A 31 -10.28 -6.92 4.89
N VAL A 32 -10.43 -7.39 3.65
CA VAL A 32 -9.80 -6.78 2.47
C VAL A 32 -10.85 -5.96 1.74
N ARG A 33 -10.55 -4.68 1.54
CA ARG A 33 -11.45 -3.70 0.92
C ARG A 33 -10.82 -3.17 -0.35
N TYR A 34 -11.57 -3.22 -1.44
CA TYR A 34 -11.16 -2.53 -2.66
C TYR A 34 -11.26 -1.02 -2.46
N TYR A 35 -10.16 -0.32 -2.67
CA TYR A 35 -10.08 1.14 -2.52
C TYR A 35 -10.46 1.87 -3.82
N GLY A 36 -10.05 1.32 -4.97
CA GLY A 36 -10.29 1.92 -6.27
C GLY A 36 -9.14 1.70 -7.23
N THR A 37 -9.25 2.32 -8.41
CA THR A 37 -8.22 2.32 -9.44
C THR A 37 -7.66 3.73 -9.60
N ILE A 38 -6.34 3.85 -9.76
CA ILE A 38 -5.64 5.10 -10.06
C ILE A 38 -4.83 4.96 -11.36
N ASN A 39 -4.39 6.07 -11.95
CA ASN A 39 -3.44 6.04 -13.06
C ASN A 39 -2.10 5.43 -12.61
N ASN A 40 -1.46 4.68 -13.52
CA ASN A 40 -0.12 4.15 -13.32
C ASN A 40 0.95 5.25 -13.53
N GLU A 41 0.85 6.33 -12.77
CA GLU A 41 1.77 7.47 -12.78
C GLU A 41 2.39 7.64 -11.40
N ALA A 42 3.71 7.86 -11.35
CA ALA A 42 4.45 7.99 -10.09
C ALA A 42 3.86 9.06 -9.16
N GLN A 43 3.32 10.15 -9.71
CA GLN A 43 2.68 11.21 -8.93
C GLN A 43 1.35 10.76 -8.31
N ALA A 44 0.54 9.99 -9.05
CA ALA A 44 -0.73 9.45 -8.55
C ALA A 44 -0.48 8.44 -7.41
N VAL A 45 0.51 7.56 -7.59
CA VAL A 45 0.95 6.61 -6.56
C VAL A 45 1.41 7.35 -5.31
N ARG A 46 2.29 8.35 -5.45
CA ARG A 46 2.79 9.11 -4.29
C ARG A 46 1.66 9.79 -3.51
N ARG A 47 0.69 10.41 -4.19
CA ARG A 47 -0.47 11.05 -3.54
C ARG A 47 -1.34 10.03 -2.80
N LEU A 48 -1.55 8.85 -3.39
CA LEU A 48 -2.26 7.75 -2.74
C LEU A 48 -1.56 7.33 -1.44
N PHE A 49 -0.26 7.03 -1.49
CA PHE A 49 0.49 6.60 -0.31
C PHE A 49 0.52 7.65 0.80
N GLN A 50 0.63 8.94 0.45
CA GLN A 50 0.55 10.03 1.42
C GLN A 50 -0.82 10.09 2.09
N LYS A 51 -1.90 9.91 1.32
CA LYS A 51 -3.26 9.88 1.85
C LYS A 51 -3.46 8.68 2.77
N LEU A 52 -3.02 7.49 2.38
CA LEU A 52 -3.16 6.27 3.17
C LEU A 52 -2.35 6.33 4.46
N GLN A 53 -1.14 6.89 4.44
CA GLN A 53 -0.37 7.15 5.66
C GLN A 53 -1.08 8.14 6.60
N GLY A 54 -1.70 9.19 6.06
CA GLY A 54 -2.48 10.11 6.87
C GLY A 54 -3.72 9.49 7.52
N LEU A 55 -4.28 8.44 6.91
CA LEU A 55 -5.47 7.74 7.39
C LEU A 55 -5.16 6.61 8.37
N TYR A 56 -4.15 5.80 8.07
CA TYR A 56 -3.85 4.56 8.80
C TYR A 56 -2.55 4.66 9.61
N GLY A 57 -1.68 5.62 9.33
CA GLY A 57 -0.36 5.71 9.95
C GLY A 57 0.63 4.76 9.28
N ASN A 58 1.09 3.74 9.99
CA ASN A 58 2.08 2.80 9.47
C ASN A 58 1.42 1.80 8.51
N ILE A 59 1.81 1.85 7.23
CA ILE A 59 1.25 0.99 6.18
C ILE A 59 2.36 0.21 5.49
N LEU A 60 2.05 -1.03 5.08
CA LEU A 60 2.93 -1.82 4.22
C LEU A 60 2.24 -2.10 2.90
N SER A 61 2.98 -1.97 1.79
CA SER A 61 2.44 -2.27 0.46
C SER A 61 3.16 -3.43 -0.21
N CYS A 62 2.37 -4.26 -0.90
CA CYS A 62 2.86 -5.20 -1.90
C CYS A 62 2.62 -4.62 -3.30
N TYR A 63 3.62 -4.71 -4.17
CA TYR A 63 3.58 -4.22 -5.55
C TYR A 63 4.05 -5.34 -6.49
N GLU A 64 3.17 -5.82 -7.37
CA GLU A 64 3.51 -6.76 -8.44
C GLU A 64 3.65 -6.02 -9.77
N ALA A 65 4.87 -5.57 -10.12
CA ALA A 65 5.17 -5.26 -11.53
C ALA A 65 6.58 -5.73 -11.90
N GLY A 66 6.67 -6.92 -12.49
CA GLY A 66 7.92 -7.44 -13.08
C GLY A 66 9.06 -7.69 -12.09
N PRO A 67 10.24 -8.19 -12.53
CA PRO A 67 11.18 -8.98 -11.73
C PRO A 67 11.92 -8.27 -10.59
N VAL A 68 11.55 -7.03 -10.24
CA VAL A 68 12.12 -6.30 -9.10
C VAL A 68 11.05 -6.16 -8.03
N VAL A 69 10.97 -7.17 -7.17
CA VAL A 69 10.25 -7.09 -5.90
C VAL A 69 11.05 -6.16 -4.99
N LEU A 70 10.55 -4.95 -4.75
CA LEU A 70 11.12 -4.02 -3.79
C LEU A 70 10.05 -3.63 -2.78
N GLY A 71 10.02 -4.35 -1.66
CA GLY A 71 9.20 -4.01 -0.51
C GLY A 71 9.77 -2.78 0.19
N TYR A 72 9.07 -1.65 0.14
CA TYR A 72 9.45 -0.46 0.89
C TYR A 72 8.75 -0.49 2.26
N ILE A 73 9.52 -0.66 3.32
CA ILE A 73 9.10 -0.32 4.67
C ILE A 73 9.36 1.18 4.83
N ILE A 74 8.31 1.99 4.71
CA ILE A 74 8.38 3.43 4.98
C ILE A 74 8.16 3.68 6.46
N ASN A 75 9.23 3.56 7.25
CA ASN A 75 9.22 3.98 8.64
C ASN A 75 9.08 5.50 8.72
N SER A 76 7.89 5.98 9.08
CA SER A 76 7.70 7.37 9.49
C SER A 76 8.31 7.53 10.88
N GLN A 77 9.60 7.90 10.92
CA GLN A 77 10.24 8.38 12.14
C GLN A 77 9.55 9.69 12.54
N ARG A 78 8.80 9.64 13.63
CA ARG A 78 8.40 10.82 14.38
C ARG A 78 9.05 10.76 15.76
#